data_AF-A0A9R1W5F6-F1
#
_entry.id   AF-A0A9R1W5F6-F1
#
_cell.length_a   1.000
_cell.length_b   1.000
_cell.length_c   1.000
_cell.angle_alpha   90.00
_cell.angle_beta   90.00
_cell.angle_gamma   90.00
#
_symmetry.space_group_name_H-M   'P 1'
#
loop_
_entity.id
_entity.type
_entity.pdbx_description
1 polymer ?
#
loop_
_entity_poly.entity_id
_entity_poly.type
_entity_poly.pdbx_seq_one_letter_code
_entity_poly.pdbx_strand_id
1 'polypeptide(L)'
;MHYVSKKGGHHHGFGPGSLKSSQCPGQCIRRCSRTQYHKPCMFFCQKCCAKCLCVPPGYYGNKQVCPCYNNWKTKEGGPKCP
;
A
#
# COMPACT_ATOMS: atom_id res chain seq x y z
N MET A 1 -13.52 19.53 -19.23
CA MET A 1 -12.44 18.54 -19.39
C MET A 1 -12.99 17.15 -19.06
N HIS A 2 -13.17 16.33 -20.10
CA HIS A 2 -13.03 14.86 -20.17
C HIS A 2 -12.50 14.15 -18.89
N TYR A 3 -12.96 12.98 -18.40
CA TYR A 3 -13.71 11.84 -18.94
C TYR A 3 -14.45 11.07 -17.80
N VAL A 4 -15.46 10.31 -18.21
CA VAL A 4 -16.38 9.40 -17.48
C VAL A 4 -15.73 8.20 -16.77
N SER A 5 -16.38 7.75 -15.68
CA SER A 5 -16.49 6.40 -15.06
C SER A 5 -15.33 5.39 -15.14
N LYS A 6 -15.09 4.71 -14.00
CA LYS A 6 -15.27 3.24 -13.95
C LYS A 6 -15.41 2.72 -12.52
N LYS A 7 -16.52 1.99 -12.33
CA LYS A 7 -16.91 1.20 -11.17
C LYS A 7 -15.72 0.37 -10.65
N GLY A 8 -15.28 0.62 -9.43
CA GLY A 8 -14.34 -0.24 -8.73
C GLY A 8 -15.10 -1.42 -8.12
N GLY A 9 -15.16 -2.54 -8.85
CA GLY A 9 -15.74 -3.78 -8.35
C GLY A 9 -15.11 -4.16 -7.00
N HIS A 10 -15.98 -4.47 -6.04
CA HIS A 10 -15.63 -5.04 -4.75
C HIS A 10 -15.08 -6.45 -4.96
N HIS A 11 -13.80 -6.58 -5.32
CA HIS A 11 -13.07 -7.82 -5.17
C HIS A 11 -12.23 -7.70 -3.90
N HIS A 12 -12.66 -8.40 -2.85
CA HIS A 12 -12.01 -8.52 -1.55
C HIS A 12 -10.69 -9.32 -1.64
N GLY A 13 -9.84 -9.01 -2.61
CA GLY A 13 -8.55 -9.65 -2.81
C GLY A 13 -7.45 -8.76 -2.29
N PHE A 14 -7.23 -8.71 -0.98
CA PHE A 14 -6.04 -8.06 -0.43
C PHE A 14 -4.76 -8.91 -0.64
N GLY A 15 -4.67 -9.67 -1.72
CA GLY A 15 -3.53 -10.52 -2.04
C GLY A 15 -2.44 -9.79 -2.83
N PRO A 16 -1.20 -10.32 -2.87
CA PRO A 16 -0.15 -9.80 -3.74
C PRO A 16 -0.59 -9.78 -5.21
N GLY A 17 -0.30 -8.69 -5.93
CA GLY A 17 -0.71 -8.51 -7.34
C GLY A 17 -2.14 -8.00 -7.54
N SER A 18 -2.85 -7.67 -6.45
CA SER A 18 -4.22 -7.12 -6.49
C SER A 18 -4.29 -5.66 -6.96
N LEU A 19 -3.18 -4.92 -6.92
CA LEU A 19 -3.12 -3.53 -7.31
C LEU A 19 -2.29 -3.32 -8.59
N LYS A 20 -2.67 -2.32 -9.38
CA LYS A 20 -1.78 -1.71 -10.38
C LYS A 20 -0.94 -0.61 -9.73
N SER A 21 0.26 -0.34 -10.26
CA SER A 21 1.14 0.72 -9.75
C SER A 21 0.45 2.10 -9.70
N SER A 22 -0.47 2.38 -10.61
CA SER A 22 -1.28 3.61 -10.64
C SER A 22 -2.27 3.72 -9.47
N GLN A 23 -2.62 2.62 -8.81
CA GLN A 23 -3.52 2.60 -7.65
C GLN A 23 -2.76 2.78 -6.33
N CYS A 24 -1.43 2.68 -6.34
CA CYS A 24 -0.59 2.84 -5.15
C CYS A 24 -0.77 4.19 -4.44
N PRO A 25 -0.81 5.35 -5.12
CA PRO A 25 -0.95 6.64 -4.45
C PRO A 25 -2.21 6.71 -3.58
N GLY A 26 -3.36 6.29 -4.10
CA GLY A 26 -4.63 6.31 -3.35
C GLY A 26 -4.64 5.37 -2.15
N GLN A 27 -4.11 4.14 -2.31
CA GLN A 27 -4.02 3.18 -1.20
C GLN A 27 -3.01 3.62 -0.14
N CYS A 28 -1.92 4.25 -0.54
CA CYS A 28 -0.94 4.78 0.39
C CYS A 28 -1.50 5.97 1.17
N ILE A 29 -2.20 6.91 0.52
CA ILE A 29 -2.90 8.02 1.21
C ILE A 29 -3.76 7.48 2.34
N ARG A 30 -4.57 6.44 2.06
CA ARG A 30 -5.36 5.76 3.09
C ARG A 30 -4.48 5.17 4.20
N ARG A 31 -3.42 4.43 3.84
CA ARG A 31 -2.56 3.75 4.82
C ARG A 31 -1.87 4.71 5.78
N CYS A 32 -1.47 5.87 5.30
CA CYS A 32 -0.70 6.84 6.08
C CYS A 32 -1.55 7.97 6.70
N SER A 33 -2.87 8.00 6.52
CA SER A 33 -3.69 9.14 6.92
C SER A 33 -3.76 9.40 8.44
N ARG A 34 -3.29 8.46 9.27
CA ARG A 34 -3.25 8.60 10.74
C ARG A 34 -1.84 8.69 11.33
N THR A 35 -0.79 8.74 10.50
CA THR A 35 0.58 8.92 11.01
C THR A 35 0.96 10.39 11.09
N GLN A 36 1.70 10.76 12.13
CA GLN A 36 2.37 12.07 12.23
C GLN A 36 3.53 12.18 11.22
N TYR A 37 4.09 11.05 10.80
CA TYR A 37 5.19 10.97 9.85
C TYR A 37 4.69 10.76 8.40
N HIS A 38 3.78 11.62 7.96
CA HIS A 38 3.06 11.42 6.69
C HIS A 38 3.99 11.34 5.46
N LYS A 39 4.97 12.24 5.36
CA LYS A 39 5.93 12.29 4.23
C LYS A 39 6.75 10.99 4.09
N PRO A 40 7.49 10.52 5.12
CA PRO A 40 8.23 9.27 5.01
C PRO A 40 7.31 8.06 4.85
N CYS A 41 6.12 8.06 5.47
CA CYS A 41 5.14 6.98 5.27
C CYS A 41 4.70 6.87 3.80
N MET A 42 4.34 7.99 3.15
CA MET A 42 4.03 8.00 1.72
C MET A 42 5.17 7.42 0.88
N PHE A 43 6.40 7.88 1.13
CA PHE A 43 7.56 7.47 0.36
C PHE A 43 7.80 5.96 0.44
N PHE A 44 7.82 5.40 1.65
CA PHE A 44 8.02 3.97 1.82
C PHE A 44 6.82 3.16 1.35
N CYS A 45 5.59 3.59 1.61
CA CYS A 45 4.40 2.91 1.15
C CYS A 45 4.38 2.79 -0.39
N GLN A 46 4.63 3.87 -1.11
CA GLN A 46 4.64 3.86 -2.58
C GLN A 46 5.74 2.96 -3.12
N LYS A 47 6.93 2.98 -2.51
CA LYS A 47 8.04 2.09 -2.88
C LYS A 47 7.68 0.62 -2.68
N CYS A 48 7.07 0.29 -1.55
CA CYS A 48 6.60 -1.06 -1.25
C CYS A 48 5.48 -1.50 -2.18
N CYS A 49 4.51 -0.62 -2.44
CA CYS A 49 3.39 -0.91 -3.33
C CYS A 49 3.85 -1.10 -4.78
N ALA A 50 4.77 -0.29 -5.29
CA ALA A 50 5.31 -0.46 -6.63
C ALA A 50 6.03 -1.81 -6.80
N LYS A 51 6.68 -2.31 -5.74
CA LYS A 51 7.36 -3.61 -5.77
C LYS A 51 6.41 -4.78 -5.57
N CYS A 52 5.47 -4.66 -4.64
CA CYS A 52 4.65 -5.77 -4.17
C CYS A 52 3.22 -5.77 -4.72
N LEU A 53 2.82 -4.69 -5.37
CA LEU A 53 1.49 -4.47 -5.95
C LEU A 53 0.36 -4.77 -4.94
N CYS A 54 0.57 -4.37 -3.68
CA CYS A 54 -0.32 -4.62 -2.54
C CYS A 54 -0.10 -3.57 -1.45
N VAL A 55 -1.18 -3.10 -0.82
CA VAL A 55 -1.16 -2.24 0.38
C VAL A 55 -2.18 -2.79 1.39
N PRO A 56 -1.77 -3.12 2.63
CA PRO A 56 -2.67 -3.69 3.63
C PRO A 56 -3.89 -2.79 3.98
N PRO A 57 -5.02 -3.39 4.38
CA PRO A 57 -6.17 -2.64 4.89
C PRO A 57 -5.87 -1.99 6.25
N GLY A 58 -6.64 -0.95 6.57
CA GLY A 58 -6.46 -0.14 7.78
C GLY A 58 -5.21 0.76 7.72
N TYR A 59 -4.94 1.44 8.83
CA TYR A 59 -3.82 2.37 9.00
C TYR A 59 -2.58 1.69 9.59
N TYR A 60 -2.80 0.68 10.43
CA TYR A 60 -1.77 -0.09 11.14
C TYR A 60 -2.05 -1.59 11.01
N GLY A 61 -1.05 -2.44 11.27
CA GLY A 61 -1.22 -3.90 11.26
C GLY A 61 -1.59 -4.51 9.90
N ASN A 62 -2.18 -5.71 9.89
CA ASN A 62 -2.65 -6.43 8.69
C ASN A 62 -1.60 -6.71 7.61
N LYS A 63 -0.31 -6.59 7.94
CA LYS A 63 0.77 -6.76 6.97
C LYS A 63 0.79 -8.19 6.41
N GLN A 64 0.40 -9.20 7.19
CA GLN A 64 0.33 -10.62 6.79
C GLN A 64 -0.52 -10.87 5.55
N VAL A 65 -1.47 -9.97 5.27
CA VAL A 65 -2.36 -10.04 4.11
C VAL A 65 -1.60 -9.72 2.81
N CYS A 66 -0.54 -8.91 2.88
CA CYS A 66 0.38 -8.65 1.78
C CYS A 66 1.79 -9.18 2.12
N PRO A 67 2.10 -10.49 1.93
CA PRO A 67 3.37 -11.08 2.37
C PRO A 67 4.63 -10.36 1.86
N CYS A 68 4.68 -9.95 0.59
CA CYS A 68 5.79 -9.18 0.05
C CYS A 68 6.00 -7.85 0.80
N TYR A 69 4.91 -7.13 1.09
CA TYR A 69 4.95 -5.86 1.82
C TYR A 69 5.40 -6.08 3.27
N ASN A 70 4.97 -7.18 3.91
CA ASN A 70 5.37 -7.53 5.27
C ASN A 70 6.85 -7.94 5.40
N ASN A 71 7.32 -8.70 4.41
CA ASN A 71 8.63 -9.34 4.41
C ASN A 71 9.74 -8.40 3.93
N TRP A 72 9.41 -7.21 3.43
CA TRP A 72 10.42 -6.23 3.08
C TRP A 72 11.01 -5.59 4.34
N LYS A 73 12.27 -5.97 4.64
CA LYS A 73 13.01 -5.50 5.81
C LYS A 73 14.12 -4.52 5.44
N THR A 74 14.56 -3.73 6.41
CA THR A 74 15.80 -2.95 6.32
C THR A 74 17.01 -3.88 6.51
N LYS A 75 18.24 -3.35 6.39
CA LYS A 75 19.45 -4.17 6.58
C LYS A 75 19.59 -4.65 8.03
N GLU A 76 19.02 -3.87 8.95
CA GLU A 76 18.99 -4.11 10.40
C GLU A 76 17.83 -5.05 10.80
N GLY A 77 17.07 -5.57 9.84
CA GLY A 77 15.97 -6.53 10.07
C GLY A 77 14.62 -5.90 10.43
N GLY A 78 14.55 -4.57 10.60
CA GLY A 78 13.32 -3.84 10.92
C GLY A 78 12.33 -3.79 9.73
N PRO A 79 11.03 -3.54 9.98
CA PRO A 79 10.04 -3.39 8.92
C PRO A 79 10.35 -2.17 8.05
N LYS A 80 10.47 -2.37 6.73
CA LYS A 80 10.72 -1.27 5.77
C LYS A 80 9.45 -0.57 5.32
N CYS A 81 8.34 -1.29 5.27
CA CYS A 81 7.06 -0.79 4.79
C CYS A 81 6.18 -0.37 5.97
N PRO A 82 5.41 0.75 5.87
CA PRO A 82 4.58 1.28 6.95
C PRO A 82 3.37 0.40 7.31
#